data_AF-A0A9P8DA90-F1
#
_entry.id   AF-A0A9P8DA90-F1
#
_cell.length_a   1.000
_cell.length_b   1.000
_cell.length_c   1.000
_cell.angle_alpha   90.00
_cell.angle_beta   90.00
_cell.angle_gamma   90.00
#
_symmetry.space_group_name_H-M   'P 1'
#
loop_
_entity.id
_entity.type
_entity.pdbx_description
1 polymer ?
#
loop_
_entity_poly.entity_id
_entity_poly.type
_entity_poly.pdbx_seq_one_letter_code
_entity_poly.pdbx_strand_id
1 'polypeptide(L)'
;MSTNQAPAFSQSADPDRQEWVAAMAKHAKYEAFRHRMHNFVTNMETMRESLQINSRIAGADTDAGRGMAALSQQMLEKTDRIKKGFTKLDGLYADIGRRKPLIEAHLEPGASFNDEPSAQIRVASDLLNGFARGIDVMDRMWDSLMACSRRAQMYLNMARNQGR
;
A
#
# COMPACT_ATOMS: atom_id res chain seq x y z
N MET A 1 11.03 37.95 -43.64
CA MET A 1 10.08 37.27 -42.76
C MET A 1 10.80 36.10 -42.13
N SER A 2 11.26 36.24 -40.88
CA SER A 2 11.93 35.14 -40.15
C SER A 2 10.87 34.31 -39.45
N THR A 3 10.69 33.06 -39.88
CA THR A 3 9.87 32.09 -39.18
C THR A 3 10.63 31.59 -37.95
N ASN A 4 10.26 32.10 -36.77
CA ASN A 4 10.60 31.49 -35.49
C ASN A 4 9.92 30.11 -35.42
N GLN A 5 10.63 29.06 -35.84
CA GLN A 5 10.28 27.71 -35.45
C GLN A 5 10.67 27.56 -33.98
N ALA A 6 9.68 27.59 -33.10
CA ALA A 6 9.82 27.05 -31.75
C ALA A 6 10.26 25.57 -31.89
N PRO A 7 11.28 25.10 -31.14
CA PRO A 7 11.63 23.70 -31.17
C PRO A 7 10.42 22.91 -30.72
N ALA A 8 9.92 22.04 -31.60
CA ALA A 8 8.93 21.04 -31.24
C ALA A 8 9.57 20.15 -30.18
N PHE A 9 9.21 20.37 -28.92
CA PHE A 9 9.50 19.43 -27.85
C PHE A 9 8.82 18.12 -28.23
N SER A 10 9.60 17.21 -28.82
CA SER A 10 9.19 15.83 -29.00
C SER A 10 9.08 15.25 -27.60
N GLN A 11 7.88 15.32 -27.02
CA GLN A 11 7.47 14.42 -25.94
C GLN A 11 7.42 13.01 -26.55
N SER A 12 8.58 12.42 -26.84
CA SER A 12 8.65 10.97 -26.85
C SER A 12 8.35 10.58 -25.42
N ALA A 13 7.12 10.14 -25.19
CA ALA A 13 6.71 9.51 -23.95
C ALA A 13 7.51 8.21 -23.84
N ASP A 14 8.72 8.32 -23.29
CA ASP A 14 9.50 7.16 -22.87
C ASP A 14 8.67 6.46 -21.78
N PRO A 15 8.10 5.27 -22.07
CA PRO A 15 7.22 4.58 -21.14
C PRO A 15 7.94 4.26 -19.82
N ASP A 16 9.25 3.98 -19.87
CA ASP A 16 10.06 3.70 -18.68
C ASP A 16 10.15 4.95 -17.80
N ARG A 17 10.30 6.13 -18.41
CA ARG A 17 10.31 7.42 -17.70
C ARG A 17 8.95 7.71 -17.04
N GLN A 18 7.83 7.40 -17.70
CA GLN A 18 6.49 7.59 -17.10
C GLN A 18 6.26 6.66 -15.90
N GLU A 19 6.70 5.41 -15.99
CA GLU A 19 6.61 4.44 -14.90
C GLU A 19 7.43 4.89 -13.68
N TRP A 20 8.63 5.42 -13.90
CA TRP A 20 9.47 5.96 -12.83
C TRP A 20 8.86 7.19 -12.16
N VAL A 21 8.29 8.11 -12.95
CA VAL A 21 7.56 9.28 -12.41
C VAL A 21 6.38 8.82 -11.55
N ALA A 22 5.62 7.82 -12.01
CA ALA A 22 4.51 7.25 -11.24
C ALA A 22 4.98 6.57 -9.95
N ALA A 23 6.09 5.82 -9.99
CA ALA A 23 6.69 5.18 -8.82
C ALA A 23 7.20 6.22 -7.79
N MET A 24 7.83 7.29 -8.24
CA MET A 24 8.27 8.40 -7.38
C MET A 24 7.09 9.16 -6.77
N ALA A 25 5.99 9.33 -7.52
CA ALA A 25 4.76 9.89 -6.96
C ALA A 25 4.14 8.99 -5.88
N LYS A 26 4.21 7.66 -6.02
CA LYS A 26 3.82 6.71 -4.97
C LYS A 26 4.75 6.82 -3.76
N HIS A 27 6.07 6.92 -3.97
CA HIS A 27 7.08 7.09 -2.91
C HIS A 27 6.81 8.35 -2.09
N ALA A 28 6.58 9.49 -2.73
CA ALA A 28 6.30 10.75 -2.06
C ALA A 28 5.02 10.73 -1.19
N LYS A 29 4.03 9.90 -1.55
CA LYS A 29 2.77 9.73 -0.81
C LYS A 29 2.84 8.64 0.26
N TYR A 30 3.92 7.84 0.28
CA TYR A 30 4.02 6.66 1.11
C TYR A 30 3.97 6.98 2.61
N GLU A 31 4.64 8.04 3.05
CA GLU A 31 4.70 8.39 4.48
C GLU A 31 3.29 8.62 5.07
N ALA A 32 2.45 9.36 4.35
CA ALA A 32 1.07 9.60 4.74
C ALA A 32 0.20 8.33 4.66
N PHE A 33 0.44 7.48 3.66
CA PHE A 33 -0.20 6.17 3.56
C PHE A 33 0.17 5.28 4.75
N ARG A 34 1.46 5.11 5.03
CA ARG A 34 2.02 4.34 6.15
C ARG A 34 1.41 4.77 7.49
N HIS A 35 1.34 6.08 7.77
CA HIS A 35 0.74 6.59 9.00
C HIS A 35 -0.74 6.23 9.14
N ARG A 36 -1.54 6.44 8.08
CA ARG A 36 -2.98 6.08 8.10
C ARG A 36 -3.19 4.58 8.34
N MET A 37 -2.35 3.77 7.70
CA MET A 37 -2.44 2.33 7.79
C MET A 37 -2.03 1.79 9.16
N HIS A 38 -1.01 2.37 9.79
CA HIS A 38 -0.61 1.99 11.15
C HIS A 38 -1.78 2.14 12.13
N ASN A 39 -2.43 3.32 12.13
CA ASN A 39 -3.58 3.58 13.00
C ASN A 39 -4.74 2.62 12.74
N PHE A 40 -5.00 2.32 11.47
CA PHE A 40 -6.06 1.38 11.13
C PHE A 40 -5.74 -0.04 11.59
N VAL A 41 -4.51 -0.51 11.39
CA VAL A 41 -4.09 -1.86 11.83
C VAL A 41 -4.29 -2.01 13.34
N THR A 42 -3.90 -1.01 14.14
CA THR A 42 -4.17 -1.00 15.58
C THR A 42 -5.67 -1.09 15.88
N ASN A 43 -6.50 -0.32 15.18
CA ASN A 43 -7.96 -0.39 15.35
C ASN A 43 -8.55 -1.77 14.98
N MET A 44 -7.95 -2.46 14.01
CA MET A 44 -8.37 -3.81 13.62
C MET A 44 -8.06 -4.85 14.69
N GLU A 45 -6.96 -4.69 15.43
CA GLU A 45 -6.64 -5.57 16.56
C GLU A 45 -7.67 -5.43 17.68
N THR A 46 -8.04 -4.20 18.03
CA THR A 46 -9.10 -3.93 19.02
C THR A 46 -10.45 -4.51 18.58
N MET A 47 -10.79 -4.36 17.30
CA MET A 47 -12.05 -4.89 16.76
C MET A 47 -12.05 -6.43 16.74
N ARG A 48 -10.92 -7.05 16.36
CA ARG A 48 -10.70 -8.49 16.41
C ARG A 48 -10.90 -9.03 17.82
N GLU A 49 -10.34 -8.37 18.84
CA GLU A 49 -10.49 -8.77 20.24
C GLU A 49 -11.93 -8.66 20.71
N SER A 50 -12.61 -7.57 20.32
CA SER A 50 -14.03 -7.39 20.59
C SER A 50 -14.87 -8.53 20.00
N LEU A 51 -14.56 -9.00 18.78
CA LEU A 51 -15.23 -10.16 18.19
C LEU A 51 -14.96 -11.45 18.98
N GLN A 52 -13.74 -11.67 19.49
CA GLN A 52 -13.44 -12.86 20.30
C GLN A 52 -14.22 -12.86 21.61
N ILE A 53 -14.32 -11.70 22.26
CA ILE A 53 -15.08 -11.54 23.50
C ILE A 53 -16.56 -11.79 23.23
N ASN A 54 -17.15 -11.13 22.24
CA ASN A 54 -18.57 -11.28 21.90
C ASN A 54 -18.90 -12.70 21.37
N SER A 55 -17.96 -13.34 20.68
CA SER A 55 -18.08 -14.75 20.29
C SER A 55 -18.25 -15.67 21.50
N ARG A 56 -17.41 -15.48 22.54
CA ARG A 56 -17.50 -16.24 23.79
C ARG A 56 -18.82 -15.99 24.53
N ILE A 57 -19.27 -14.74 24.57
CA ILE A 57 -20.55 -14.36 25.20
C ILE A 57 -21.74 -15.00 24.48
N ALA A 58 -21.75 -14.95 23.14
CA ALA A 58 -22.79 -15.57 22.32
C ALA A 58 -22.77 -17.11 22.36
N GLY A 59 -21.68 -17.72 22.84
CA GLY A 59 -21.50 -19.17 22.89
C GLY A 59 -21.02 -19.75 21.56
N ALA A 60 -20.09 -20.71 21.63
CA ALA A 60 -19.47 -21.34 20.46
C ALA A 60 -20.45 -22.19 19.61
N ASP A 61 -21.60 -22.56 20.19
CA ASP A 61 -22.62 -23.35 19.52
C ASP A 61 -23.62 -22.52 18.72
N THR A 62 -23.57 -21.18 18.82
CA THR A 62 -24.42 -20.29 18.02
C THR A 62 -23.76 -19.91 16.70
N ASP A 63 -24.56 -19.69 15.66
CA ASP A 63 -24.08 -19.20 14.37
C ASP A 63 -23.37 -17.84 14.51
N ALA A 64 -23.89 -16.98 15.37
CA ALA A 64 -23.28 -15.68 15.69
C ALA A 64 -21.91 -15.86 16.37
N GLY A 65 -21.81 -16.74 17.37
CA GLY A 65 -20.56 -17.07 18.06
C GLY A 65 -19.49 -17.60 17.11
N ARG A 66 -19.83 -18.60 16.28
CA ARG A 66 -18.91 -19.15 15.26
C ARG A 66 -18.51 -18.10 14.23
N GLY A 67 -19.47 -17.31 13.75
CA GLY A 67 -19.25 -16.27 12.77
C GLY A 67 -18.28 -15.19 13.24
N MET A 68 -18.40 -14.75 14.50
CA MET A 68 -17.48 -13.80 15.11
C MET A 68 -16.07 -14.38 15.33
N ALA A 69 -15.97 -15.63 15.79
CA ALA A 69 -14.67 -16.30 15.97
C ALA A 69 -13.94 -16.47 14.63
N ALA A 70 -14.64 -16.96 13.59
CA ALA A 70 -14.06 -17.14 12.27
C ALA A 70 -13.61 -15.81 11.65
N LEU A 71 -14.41 -14.76 11.80
CA LEU A 71 -14.06 -13.42 11.30
C LEU A 71 -12.86 -12.84 12.05
N SER A 72 -12.79 -13.03 13.37
CA SER A 72 -11.63 -12.62 14.18
C SER A 72 -10.33 -13.27 13.69
N GLN A 73 -10.35 -14.58 13.40
CA GLN A 73 -9.18 -15.27 12.86
C GLN A 73 -8.79 -14.76 11.48
N GLN A 74 -9.75 -14.51 10.58
CA GLN A 74 -9.48 -13.92 9.27
C GLN A 74 -8.86 -12.52 9.38
N MET A 75 -9.32 -11.71 10.34
CA MET A 75 -8.74 -10.39 10.60
C MET A 75 -7.31 -10.49 11.10
N LEU A 76 -7.00 -11.44 11.99
CA LEU A 76 -5.63 -11.68 12.47
C LEU A 76 -4.67 -11.99 11.31
N GLU A 77 -5.00 -12.99 10.50
CA GLU A 77 -4.15 -13.44 9.39
C GLU A 77 -3.90 -12.32 8.36
N LYS A 78 -4.94 -11.54 8.04
CA LYS A 78 -4.83 -10.41 7.11
C LYS A 78 -4.01 -9.27 7.69
N THR A 79 -4.18 -9.00 8.99
CA THR A 79 -3.42 -7.97 9.70
C THR A 79 -1.93 -8.33 9.72
N ASP A 80 -1.58 -9.58 10.01
CA ASP A 80 -0.19 -10.07 9.99
C ASP A 80 0.44 -9.99 8.60
N ARG A 81 -0.33 -10.30 7.54
CA ARG A 81 0.14 -10.15 6.16
C ARG A 81 0.42 -8.69 5.81
N ILE A 82 -0.45 -7.77 6.22
CA ILE A 82 -0.28 -6.33 6.03
C ILE A 82 0.95 -5.82 6.78
N LYS A 83 1.15 -6.22 8.05
CA LYS A 83 2.35 -5.85 8.82
C LYS A 83 3.65 -6.30 8.14
N LYS A 84 3.69 -7.54 7.64
CA LYS A 84 4.84 -8.05 6.86
C LYS A 84 5.06 -7.27 5.56
N GLY A 85 3.96 -6.89 4.89
CA GLY A 85 3.99 -6.04 3.71
C GLY A 85 4.60 -4.67 3.99
N PHE A 86 4.22 -4.02 5.10
CA PHE A 86 4.82 -2.76 5.54
C PHE A 86 6.31 -2.87 5.75
N THR A 87 6.77 -3.87 6.50
CA THR A 87 8.22 -4.03 6.75
C THR A 87 9.03 -4.12 5.45
N LYS A 88 8.50 -4.80 4.42
CA LYS A 88 9.16 -4.89 3.11
C LYS A 88 9.14 -3.55 2.36
N LEU A 89 7.99 -2.88 2.33
CA LEU A 89 7.87 -1.58 1.67
C LEU A 89 8.68 -0.49 2.34
N ASP A 90 8.83 -0.53 3.66
CA ASP A 90 9.65 0.41 4.42
C ASP A 90 11.12 0.32 4.04
N GLY A 91 11.63 -0.92 3.85
CA GLY A 91 12.97 -1.15 3.34
C GLY A 91 13.15 -0.54 1.95
N LEU A 92 12.23 -0.84 1.02
CA LEU A 92 12.27 -0.28 -0.34
C LEU A 92 12.16 1.25 -0.35
N TYR A 93 11.28 1.82 0.49
CA TYR A 93 11.11 3.25 0.64
C TYR A 93 12.40 3.94 1.10
N ALA A 94 13.08 3.38 2.11
CA ALA A 94 14.35 3.89 2.60
C ALA A 94 15.45 3.77 1.53
N ASP A 95 15.50 2.66 0.79
CA ASP A 95 16.50 2.39 -0.24
C ASP A 95 16.37 3.31 -1.46
N ILE A 96 15.12 3.61 -1.85
CA ILE A 96 14.79 4.63 -2.85
C ILE A 96 15.16 6.02 -2.31
N GLY A 97 14.83 6.33 -1.05
CA GLY A 97 15.18 7.61 -0.43
C GLY A 97 16.68 7.93 -0.50
N ARG A 98 17.54 6.92 -0.28
CA ARG A 98 19.00 7.07 -0.40
C ARG A 98 19.49 7.30 -1.84
N ARG A 99 18.71 6.88 -2.84
CA ARG A 99 19.03 7.00 -4.27
C ARG A 99 18.24 8.09 -4.98
N LYS A 100 17.39 8.81 -4.25
CA LYS A 100 16.49 9.83 -4.78
C LYS A 100 17.20 10.89 -5.65
N PRO A 101 18.36 11.45 -5.28
CA PRO A 101 19.05 12.42 -6.12
C PRO A 101 19.46 11.85 -7.49
N LEU A 102 19.91 10.60 -7.53
CA LEU A 102 20.27 9.91 -8.78
C LEU A 102 19.03 9.67 -9.66
N ILE A 103 17.93 9.25 -9.04
CA ILE A 103 16.65 9.03 -9.73
C ILE A 103 16.11 10.34 -10.30
N GLU A 104 16.13 11.42 -9.52
CA GLU A 104 15.66 12.74 -9.95
C GLU A 104 16.50 13.28 -11.11
N ALA A 105 17.83 13.18 -11.04
CA ALA A 105 18.73 13.55 -12.13
C ALA A 105 18.47 12.75 -13.42
N HIS A 106 18.12 11.46 -13.30
CA HIS A 106 17.74 10.63 -14.44
C HIS A 106 16.38 11.05 -15.04
N LEU A 107 15.50 11.67 -14.26
CA LEU A 107 14.19 12.12 -14.69
C LEU A 107 14.19 13.56 -15.25
N GLU A 108 15.30 14.30 -15.18
CA GLU A 108 15.37 15.68 -15.65
C GLU A 108 15.14 15.80 -17.17
N PRO A 109 14.39 16.82 -17.63
CA PRO A 109 14.20 17.05 -19.07
C PRO A 109 15.53 17.33 -19.77
N GLY A 110 15.83 16.58 -20.83
CA GLY A 110 17.07 16.75 -21.61
C GLY A 110 18.21 15.83 -21.17
N ALA A 111 18.00 14.96 -20.19
CA ALA A 111 18.93 13.89 -19.89
C ALA A 111 19.02 12.92 -21.09
N SER A 112 20.14 12.97 -21.81
CA SER A 112 20.43 12.12 -22.97
C SER A 112 20.98 10.78 -22.49
N PHE A 113 20.17 9.73 -22.53
CA PHE A 113 20.61 8.36 -22.31
C PHE A 113 20.60 7.59 -23.63
N ASN A 114 21.61 7.86 -24.47
CA ASN A 114 21.87 7.06 -25.67
C ASN A 114 22.72 5.81 -25.36
N ASP A 115 23.06 5.58 -24.08
CA ASP A 115 23.89 4.46 -23.61
C ASP A 115 23.12 3.54 -22.65
N GLU A 116 23.56 2.29 -22.60
CA GLU A 116 23.07 1.25 -21.71
C GLU A 116 22.98 1.77 -20.24
N PRO A 117 21.85 1.55 -19.52
CA PRO A 117 21.67 2.12 -18.20
C PRO A 117 22.79 1.68 -17.25
N SER A 118 23.45 2.65 -16.61
CA SER A 118 24.50 2.35 -15.62
C SER A 118 23.96 1.37 -14.56
N ALA A 119 24.84 0.57 -13.96
CA ALA A 119 24.43 -0.41 -12.95
C ALA A 119 23.61 0.22 -11.80
N GLN A 120 23.87 1.49 -11.47
CA GLN A 120 23.11 2.21 -10.44
C GLN A 120 21.69 2.57 -10.88
N ILE A 121 21.49 2.93 -12.15
CA ILE A 121 20.16 3.20 -12.74
C ILE A 121 19.34 1.91 -12.82
N ARG A 122 19.96 0.78 -13.16
CA ARG A 122 19.28 -0.54 -13.12
C ARG A 122 18.78 -0.89 -11.73
N VAL A 123 19.64 -0.76 -10.72
CA VAL A 123 19.27 -0.99 -9.32
C VAL A 123 18.14 -0.05 -8.88
N ALA A 124 18.18 1.23 -9.27
CA ALA A 124 17.12 2.17 -8.97
C ALA A 124 15.79 1.78 -9.65
N SER A 125 15.83 1.32 -10.90
CA SER A 125 14.68 0.79 -11.64
C SER A 125 14.03 -0.37 -10.89
N ASP A 126 14.83 -1.36 -10.50
CA ASP A 126 14.35 -2.56 -9.82
C ASP A 126 13.70 -2.23 -8.48
N LEU A 127 14.28 -1.27 -7.75
CA LEU A 127 13.72 -0.77 -6.49
C LEU A 127 12.38 -0.06 -6.72
N LEU A 128 12.30 0.85 -7.69
CA LEU A 128 11.06 1.58 -8.01
C LEU A 128 9.95 0.62 -8.47
N ASN A 129 10.28 -0.34 -9.33
CA ASN A 129 9.34 -1.37 -9.80
C ASN A 129 8.91 -2.33 -8.69
N GLY A 130 9.83 -2.70 -7.80
CA GLY A 130 9.51 -3.48 -6.60
C GLY A 130 8.57 -2.72 -5.66
N PHE A 131 8.84 -1.43 -5.44
CA PHE A 131 8.04 -0.56 -4.59
C PHE A 131 6.64 -0.32 -5.16
N ALA A 132 6.54 0.04 -6.45
CA ALA A 132 5.27 0.30 -7.11
C ALA A 132 4.32 -0.92 -7.05
N ARG A 133 4.86 -2.11 -7.35
CA ARG A 133 4.11 -3.38 -7.23
C ARG A 133 3.74 -3.70 -5.79
N GLY A 134 4.65 -3.44 -4.85
CA GLY A 134 4.38 -3.63 -3.43
C GLY A 134 3.23 -2.78 -2.92
N ILE A 135 3.14 -1.51 -3.36
CA ILE A 135 2.02 -0.62 -3.05
C ILE A 135 0.71 -1.18 -3.59
N ASP A 136 0.67 -1.62 -4.85
CA ASP A 136 -0.56 -2.19 -5.45
C ASP A 136 -1.01 -3.49 -4.77
N VAL A 137 -0.06 -4.27 -4.21
CA VAL A 137 -0.38 -5.43 -3.38
C VAL A 137 -0.95 -4.99 -2.03
N MET A 138 -0.37 -3.95 -1.41
CA MET A 138 -0.86 -3.43 -0.14
C MET A 138 -2.26 -2.83 -0.24
N ASP A 139 -2.59 -2.13 -1.32
CA ASP A 139 -3.93 -1.59 -1.56
C ASP A 139 -4.98 -2.72 -1.63
N ARG A 140 -4.66 -3.82 -2.31
CA ARG A 140 -5.56 -5.00 -2.36
C ARG A 140 -5.70 -5.68 -0.99
N MET A 141 -4.62 -5.79 -0.23
CA MET A 141 -4.67 -6.34 1.12
C MET A 141 -5.51 -5.46 2.05
N TRP A 142 -5.36 -4.15 1.91
CA TRP A 142 -6.14 -3.14 2.62
C TRP A 142 -7.63 -3.28 2.34
N ASP A 143 -8.03 -3.34 1.07
CA ASP A 143 -9.44 -3.49 0.68
C ASP A 143 -10.06 -4.76 1.28
N SER A 144 -9.28 -5.86 1.30
CA SER A 144 -9.71 -7.09 1.94
C SER A 144 -9.91 -6.94 3.45
N LEU A 145 -9.04 -6.20 4.15
CA LEU A 145 -9.17 -5.97 5.58
C LEU A 145 -10.32 -5.00 5.91
N MET A 146 -10.54 -3.99 5.06
CA MET A 146 -11.71 -3.10 5.14
C MET A 146 -13.03 -3.87 5.00
N ALA A 147 -13.09 -4.88 4.13
CA ALA A 147 -14.26 -5.75 4.04
C ALA A 147 -14.50 -6.54 5.34
N CYS A 148 -13.46 -7.06 5.98
CA CYS A 148 -13.58 -7.69 7.29
C CYS A 148 -14.06 -6.73 8.37
N SER A 149 -13.51 -5.50 8.40
CA SER A 149 -13.94 -4.43 9.31
C SER A 149 -15.45 -4.14 9.21
N ARG A 150 -15.97 -3.99 7.99
CA ARG A 150 -17.41 -3.76 7.77
C ARG A 150 -18.27 -4.91 8.30
N ARG A 151 -17.85 -6.15 8.07
CA ARG A 151 -18.56 -7.34 8.58
C ARG A 151 -18.48 -7.44 10.10
N ALA A 152 -17.35 -7.06 10.69
CA ALA A 152 -17.15 -7.07 12.13
C ALA A 152 -18.06 -6.06 12.82
N GLN A 153 -18.20 -4.85 12.26
CA GLN A 153 -19.13 -3.84 12.75
C GLN A 153 -20.58 -4.34 12.76
N MET A 154 -21.00 -5.11 11.75
CA MET A 154 -22.34 -5.72 11.73
C MET A 154 -22.55 -6.67 12.93
N TYR A 155 -21.61 -7.58 13.18
CA TYR A 155 -21.70 -8.49 14.33
C TYR A 155 -21.70 -7.74 15.67
N LEU A 156 -20.84 -6.74 15.83
CA LEU A 156 -20.77 -5.94 17.05
C LEU A 156 -22.08 -5.15 17.31
N ASN A 157 -22.72 -4.66 16.25
CA ASN A 157 -24.03 -4.00 16.36
C ASN A 157 -25.15 -4.99 16.73
N MET A 158 -25.14 -6.19 16.16
CA MET A 158 -26.09 -7.26 16.53
C MET A 158 -25.95 -7.64 18.00
N ALA A 159 -24.72 -7.85 18.48
CA ALA A 159 -24.46 -8.18 19.89
C ALA A 159 -24.95 -7.08 20.85
N ARG A 160 -24.75 -5.80 20.48
CA ARG A 160 -25.25 -4.66 21.27
C ARG A 160 -26.78 -4.59 21.34
N ASN A 161 -27.46 -4.97 20.26
CA ASN A 161 -28.92 -4.93 20.19
C ASN A 161 -29.59 -6.13 20.86
N GLN A 162 -28.87 -7.23 21.09
CA GLN A 162 -29.36 -8.39 21.85
C GLN A 162 -29.26 -8.21 23.37
N GLY A 163 -28.43 -7.26 23.83
CA GLY A 163 -28.28 -6.93 25.25
C GLY A 163 -29.16 -5.76 25.74
N ARG A 164 -30.11 -5.30 24.92
CA ARG A 164 -31.17 -4.34 25.28
C ARG A 164 -32.51 -5.06 25.31
#